data_AF-A0AAW9IKI5-F1
#
_entry.id   AF-A0AAW9IKI5-F1
#
_cell.length_a   1.000
_cell.length_b   1.000
_cell.length_c   1.000
_cell.angle_alpha   90.00
_cell.angle_beta   90.00
_cell.angle_gamma   90.00
#
_symmetry.space_group_name_H-M   'P 1'
#
loop_
_entity.id
_entity.type
_entity.pdbx_description
1 polymer ?
#
loop_
_entity_poly.entity_id
_entity_poly.type
_entity_poly.pdbx_seq_one_letter_code
_entity_poly.pdbx_strand_id
1 'polypeptide(L)'
;IAGGASARPFITHHNTLDIDMYLRIAPELYLKRCIVAGLEKVYDMGRTFRNEGMSVRHNTEFTMIELYEAFADYNDMMEITENMIAYVCEKVNGTTKVNYQGTEIDFMPPWNRITMVDAVKEHAGVDFNEIKTNEEAQAIAKEKHLEFKKDLKHVT
;
A
#
# COMPACT_ATOMS: atom_id res chain seq x y z
N ILE A 1 19.99 5.49 -0.99
CA ILE A 1 18.81 5.07 -1.81
C ILE A 1 17.57 5.50 -1.05
N ALA A 2 16.63 6.21 -1.70
CA ALA A 2 15.30 6.44 -1.13
C ALA A 2 14.60 5.07 -1.06
N GLY A 3 14.46 4.53 0.15
CA GLY A 3 13.90 3.19 0.40
C GLY A 3 12.55 3.26 1.11
N GLY A 4 12.00 2.10 1.48
CA GLY A 4 10.66 1.97 2.11
C GLY A 4 9.51 1.86 1.10
N ALA A 5 9.80 1.88 -0.19
CA ALA A 5 8.84 1.55 -1.25
C ALA A 5 9.59 1.12 -2.52
N SER A 6 8.86 0.53 -3.47
CA SER A 6 9.36 0.28 -4.83
C SER A 6 8.83 1.38 -5.76
N ALA A 7 9.58 2.47 -5.90
CA ALA A 7 9.22 3.61 -6.74
C ALA A 7 10.47 4.36 -7.23
N ARG A 8 10.35 5.07 -8.36
CA ARG A 8 11.43 5.94 -8.85
C ARG A 8 11.44 7.26 -8.06
N PRO A 9 12.58 7.68 -7.47
CA PRO A 9 12.64 8.95 -6.73
C PRO A 9 12.79 10.15 -7.67
N PHE A 10 12.43 11.33 -7.16
CA PHE A 10 12.97 12.60 -7.68
C PHE A 10 14.37 12.82 -7.12
N ILE A 11 15.28 13.28 -7.98
CA ILE A 11 16.68 13.54 -7.65
C ILE A 11 16.91 15.05 -7.68
N THR A 12 17.65 15.55 -6.69
CA THR A 12 18.08 16.94 -6.60
C THR A 12 19.52 16.99 -6.08
N HIS A 13 20.12 18.18 -6.01
CA HIS A 13 21.52 18.35 -5.63
C HIS A 13 21.68 19.46 -4.58
N HIS A 14 22.50 19.22 -3.56
CA HIS A 14 22.77 20.17 -2.48
C HIS A 14 24.10 20.91 -2.73
N ASN A 15 24.04 22.11 -3.32
CA ASN A 15 25.21 22.88 -3.80
C ASN A 15 26.38 23.02 -2.82
N THR A 16 26.14 23.40 -1.56
CA THR A 16 27.24 23.64 -0.60
C THR A 16 27.93 22.35 -0.14
N LEU A 17 27.20 21.25 -0.09
CA LEU A 17 27.70 19.96 0.36
C LEU A 17 28.20 19.11 -0.81
N ASP A 18 27.88 19.51 -2.05
CA ASP A 18 28.21 18.80 -3.29
C ASP A 18 27.74 17.33 -3.24
N ILE A 19 26.47 17.12 -2.85
CA ILE A 19 25.86 15.78 -2.75
C ILE A 19 24.51 15.71 -3.45
N ASP A 20 24.23 14.56 -4.07
CA ASP A 20 22.91 14.24 -4.60
C ASP A 20 21.95 13.83 -3.48
N MET A 21 20.75 14.37 -3.54
CA MET A 21 19.67 14.15 -2.59
C MET A 21 18.44 13.61 -3.31
N TYR A 22 17.61 12.87 -2.57
CA TYR A 22 16.45 12.18 -3.11
C TYR A 22 15.21 12.56 -2.31
N LEU A 23 14.13 12.95 -2.98
CA LEU A 23 12.86 13.16 -2.29
C LEU A 23 12.30 11.82 -1.80
N ARG A 24 11.71 11.81 -0.60
CA ARG A 24 11.22 10.58 0.05
C ARG A 24 10.11 9.91 -0.77
N ILE A 25 10.24 8.60 -0.98
CA ILE A 25 9.22 7.75 -1.63
C ILE A 25 8.31 7.03 -0.63
N ALA A 26 8.72 7.00 0.65
CA ALA A 26 8.01 6.56 1.85
C ALA A 26 8.72 7.09 3.11
N PRO A 27 8.02 7.34 4.23
CA PRO A 27 8.63 7.65 5.53
C PRO A 27 9.09 6.42 6.34
N GLU A 28 8.68 5.19 5.99
CA GLU A 28 9.02 3.89 6.61
C GLU A 28 10.35 3.83 7.37
N LEU A 29 11.46 4.06 6.66
CA LEU A 29 12.78 3.80 7.24
C LEU A 29 13.10 4.75 8.41
N TYR A 30 12.50 5.94 8.44
CA TYR A 30 12.69 6.87 9.54
C TYR A 30 11.78 6.53 10.72
N LEU A 31 10.52 6.15 10.45
CA LEU A 31 9.61 5.71 11.50
C LEU A 31 10.09 4.43 12.19
N LYS A 32 10.66 3.47 11.44
CA LYS A 32 11.30 2.28 12.03
C LYS A 32 12.50 2.63 12.91
N ARG A 33 13.27 3.67 12.58
CA ARG A 33 14.35 4.16 13.47
C ARG A 33 13.78 4.75 14.76
N CYS A 34 12.63 5.42 14.71
CA CYS A 34 11.93 5.89 15.91
C CYS A 34 11.51 4.73 16.82
N ILE A 35 10.96 3.65 16.24
CA ILE A 35 10.61 2.43 16.98
C ILE A 35 11.85 1.82 17.65
N VAL A 36 12.95 1.67 16.90
CA VAL A 36 14.24 1.18 17.45
C VAL A 36 14.77 2.08 18.56
N ALA A 37 14.53 3.39 18.49
CA ALA A 37 14.90 4.35 19.52
C ALA A 37 13.99 4.32 20.76
N GLY A 38 12.97 3.47 20.79
CA GLY A 38 12.06 3.31 21.93
C GLY A 38 10.77 4.14 21.86
N LEU A 39 10.48 4.80 20.73
CA LEU A 39 9.17 5.43 20.52
C LEU A 39 8.17 4.35 20.07
N GLU A 40 7.37 3.85 21.01
CA GLU A 40 6.53 2.67 20.80
C GLU A 40 5.41 2.86 19.77
N LYS A 41 4.82 4.06 19.66
CA LYS A 41 3.75 4.36 18.71
C LYS A 41 4.04 5.66 17.97
N VAL A 42 4.23 5.58 16.66
CA VAL A 42 4.62 6.74 15.83
C VAL A 42 3.82 6.76 14.54
N TYR A 43 3.57 7.96 14.01
CA TYR A 43 3.01 8.14 12.68
C TYR A 43 3.61 9.38 11.99
N ASP A 44 3.63 9.37 10.66
CA ASP A 44 3.91 10.54 9.81
C ASP A 44 2.70 10.74 8.89
N MET A 45 2.17 11.97 8.84
CA MET A 45 1.21 12.39 7.81
C MET A 45 1.83 13.56 7.05
N GLY A 46 2.24 13.31 5.81
CA GLY A 46 2.95 14.33 5.04
C GLY A 46 3.11 13.99 3.57
N ARG A 47 3.87 14.82 2.87
CA ARG A 47 4.07 14.71 1.43
C ARG A 47 5.10 13.64 1.08
N THR A 48 4.71 12.73 0.20
CA THR A 48 5.55 11.71 -0.41
C THR A 48 5.63 11.96 -1.90
N PHE A 49 6.79 11.67 -2.51
CA PHE A 49 7.08 12.00 -3.90
C PHE A 49 7.48 10.75 -4.66
N ARG A 50 6.81 10.46 -5.78
CA ARG A 50 7.14 9.35 -6.68
C ARG A 50 7.19 9.86 -8.11
N ASN A 51 8.34 9.68 -8.75
CA ASN A 51 8.62 10.15 -10.10
C ASN A 51 8.09 9.14 -11.13
N GLU A 52 6.78 9.06 -11.19
CA GLU A 52 6.00 8.09 -11.98
C GLU A 52 4.94 8.80 -12.83
N GLY A 53 4.25 8.04 -13.69
CA GLY A 53 3.16 8.59 -14.49
C GLY A 53 1.96 9.00 -13.65
N MET A 54 1.20 9.99 -14.14
CA MET A 54 -0.01 10.47 -13.47
C MET A 54 -1.26 9.73 -13.97
N SER A 55 -2.27 9.61 -13.10
CA SER A 55 -3.59 9.14 -13.49
C SER A 55 -4.66 9.69 -12.54
N VAL A 56 -5.94 9.35 -12.76
CA VAL A 56 -7.04 9.72 -11.86
C VAL A 56 -6.86 9.25 -10.41
N ARG A 57 -5.92 8.33 -10.16
CA ARG A 57 -5.56 7.85 -8.81
C ARG A 57 -4.12 8.16 -8.40
N HIS A 58 -3.31 8.78 -9.27
CA HIS A 58 -1.88 8.97 -9.02
C HIS A 58 -1.46 10.41 -9.34
N ASN A 59 -0.96 11.10 -8.32
CA ASN A 59 -0.25 12.36 -8.45
C ASN A 59 1.22 12.14 -8.04
N THR A 60 2.16 12.82 -8.68
CA THR A 60 3.60 12.65 -8.42
C THR A 60 4.02 13.06 -7.02
N GLU A 61 3.23 13.94 -6.40
CA GLU A 61 3.32 14.28 -5.00
C GLU A 61 1.95 14.04 -4.33
N PHE A 62 1.92 13.35 -3.21
CA PHE A 62 0.66 12.99 -2.54
C PHE A 62 0.84 12.88 -1.03
N THR A 63 -0.25 13.12 -0.30
CA THR A 63 -0.24 13.00 1.16
C THR A 63 -0.49 11.54 1.53
N MET A 64 0.37 10.99 2.39
CA MET A 64 0.25 9.66 2.93
C MET A 64 0.29 9.73 4.45
N ILE A 65 -0.46 8.85 5.12
CA ILE A 65 -0.23 8.51 6.52
C ILE A 65 0.48 7.16 6.58
N GLU A 66 1.55 7.09 7.37
CA GLU A 66 2.22 5.84 7.72
C GLU A 66 2.38 5.78 9.24
N LEU A 67 2.09 4.63 9.83
CA LEU A 67 2.13 4.44 11.29
C LEU A 67 2.81 3.14 11.66
N TYR A 68 3.42 3.12 12.84
CA TYR A 68 4.05 1.96 13.45
C TYR A 68 3.68 1.88 14.92
N GLU A 69 3.42 0.66 15.37
CA GLU A 69 3.14 0.33 16.76
C GLU A 69 3.99 -0.87 17.16
N ALA A 70 4.83 -0.70 18.19
CA ALA A 70 5.60 -1.77 18.79
C ALA A 70 4.66 -2.78 19.47
N PHE A 71 5.05 -4.05 19.45
CA PHE A 71 4.30 -5.17 20.05
C PHE A 71 2.95 -5.49 19.38
N ALA A 72 2.61 -4.80 18.29
CA ALA A 72 1.45 -5.09 17.46
C ALA A 72 1.79 -6.04 16.30
N ASP A 73 0.79 -6.77 15.84
CA ASP A 73 0.82 -7.54 14.59
C ASP A 73 -0.13 -6.94 13.53
N TYR A 74 -0.30 -7.66 12.42
CA TYR A 74 -1.12 -7.17 11.32
C TYR A 74 -2.63 -7.16 11.62
N ASN A 75 -3.11 -7.94 12.60
CA ASN A 75 -4.51 -7.91 13.04
C ASN A 75 -4.80 -6.61 13.78
N ASP A 76 -3.87 -6.15 14.63
CA ASP A 76 -3.98 -4.84 15.27
C ASP A 76 -4.03 -3.74 14.21
N MET A 77 -3.21 -3.84 13.16
CA MET A 77 -3.23 -2.88 12.04
C MET A 77 -4.56 -2.89 11.26
N MET A 78 -5.19 -4.07 11.11
CA MET A 78 -6.54 -4.18 10.53
C MET A 78 -7.55 -3.41 11.38
N GLU A 79 -7.55 -3.65 12.69
CA GLU A 79 -8.47 -3.01 13.64
C GLU A 79 -8.26 -1.49 13.72
N ILE A 80 -7.00 -1.03 13.78
CA ILE A 80 -6.66 0.39 13.74
C ILE A 80 -7.22 1.04 12.47
N THR A 81 -7.02 0.40 11.32
CA THR A 81 -7.42 0.94 10.02
C THR A 81 -8.94 1.08 9.90
N GLU A 82 -9.70 0.02 10.20
CA GLU A 82 -11.15 0.03 10.06
C GLU A 82 -11.81 0.99 11.07
N ASN A 83 -11.33 1.02 12.31
CA ASN A 83 -11.86 1.93 13.33
C ASN A 83 -11.52 3.39 13.04
N MET A 84 -10.29 3.68 12.57
CA MET A 84 -9.88 5.04 12.19
C MET A 84 -10.75 5.57 11.06
N ILE A 85 -10.96 4.78 10.01
CA ILE A 85 -11.74 5.21 8.84
C ILE A 85 -13.22 5.38 9.21
N ALA A 86 -13.80 4.44 9.95
CA ALA A 86 -15.18 4.54 10.43
C ALA A 86 -15.39 5.78 11.32
N TYR A 87 -14.44 6.06 12.23
CA TYR A 87 -14.47 7.26 13.06
C TYR A 87 -14.45 8.54 12.22
N VAL A 88 -13.58 8.62 11.21
CA VAL A 88 -13.53 9.78 10.31
C VAL A 88 -14.83 9.94 9.54
N CYS A 89 -15.40 8.86 8.99
CA CYS A 89 -16.69 8.91 8.31
C CYS A 89 -17.80 9.41 9.23
N GLU A 90 -17.89 8.89 10.44
CA GLU A 90 -18.89 9.33 11.41
C GLU A 90 -18.71 10.81 11.79
N LYS A 91 -17.47 11.28 11.98
CA LYS A 91 -17.19 12.67 12.34
C LYS A 91 -17.42 13.67 11.22
N VAL A 92 -17.14 13.30 9.97
CA VAL A 92 -17.26 14.21 8.83
C VAL A 92 -18.65 14.16 8.21
N ASN A 93 -19.25 12.97 8.13
CA ASN A 93 -20.50 12.74 7.41
C ASN A 93 -21.70 12.48 8.34
N GLY A 94 -21.48 12.23 9.63
CA GLY A 94 -22.55 11.86 10.58
C GLY A 94 -23.08 10.43 10.38
N THR A 95 -22.38 9.61 9.60
CA THR A 95 -22.70 8.21 9.32
C THR A 95 -21.48 7.49 8.76
N THR A 96 -21.42 6.16 8.91
CA THR A 96 -20.47 5.29 8.21
C THR A 96 -20.86 4.99 6.76
N LYS A 97 -22.07 5.33 6.33
CA LYS A 97 -22.58 5.06 4.98
C LYS A 97 -22.30 6.22 4.03
N VAL A 98 -21.57 5.94 2.95
CA VAL A 98 -21.14 6.92 1.96
C VAL A 98 -21.60 6.49 0.57
N ASN A 99 -22.26 7.39 -0.17
CA ASN A 99 -22.53 7.16 -1.58
C ASN A 99 -21.34 7.64 -2.42
N TYR A 100 -20.74 6.73 -3.17
CA TYR A 100 -19.65 7.02 -4.10
C TYR A 100 -20.04 6.59 -5.51
N GLN A 101 -20.24 7.56 -6.41
CA GLN A 101 -20.63 7.35 -7.81
C GLN A 101 -21.86 6.45 -7.98
N GLY A 102 -22.84 6.55 -7.07
CA GLY A 102 -24.06 5.74 -7.09
C GLY A 102 -23.95 4.41 -6.34
N THR A 103 -22.76 4.04 -5.87
CA THR A 103 -22.56 2.86 -5.01
C THR A 103 -22.57 3.28 -3.55
N GLU A 104 -23.47 2.70 -2.75
CA GLU A 104 -23.41 2.83 -1.29
C GLU A 104 -22.28 1.97 -0.75
N ILE A 105 -21.40 2.58 0.05
CA ILE A 105 -20.29 1.93 0.75
C ILE A 105 -20.51 2.14 2.24
N ASP A 106 -20.58 1.05 3.00
CA ASP A 106 -20.65 1.11 4.47
C ASP A 106 -19.26 0.87 5.07
N PHE A 107 -18.74 1.85 5.78
CA PHE A 107 -17.44 1.78 6.45
C PHE A 107 -17.52 1.21 7.87
N MET A 108 -18.70 0.75 8.32
CA MET A 108 -18.87 0.15 9.64
C MET A 108 -17.97 -1.10 9.83
N PRO A 109 -17.11 -1.13 10.86
CA PRO A 109 -16.34 -2.33 11.21
C PRO A 109 -17.23 -3.45 11.78
N PRO A 110 -16.76 -4.72 11.77
CA PRO A 110 -15.52 -5.18 11.15
C PRO A 110 -15.65 -5.35 9.64
N TRP A 111 -14.58 -5.09 8.91
CA TRP A 111 -14.53 -5.32 7.46
C TRP A 111 -14.27 -6.79 7.14
N ASN A 112 -14.63 -7.21 5.92
CA ASN A 112 -14.38 -8.57 5.46
C ASN A 112 -12.88 -8.87 5.43
N ARG A 113 -12.47 -9.97 6.07
CA ARG A 113 -11.09 -10.47 6.07
C ARG A 113 -11.01 -11.68 5.15
N ILE A 114 -10.26 -11.57 4.06
CA ILE A 114 -10.05 -12.64 3.09
C ILE A 114 -8.57 -12.72 2.71
N THR A 115 -8.05 -13.93 2.57
CA THR A 115 -6.66 -14.11 2.10
C THR A 115 -6.57 -13.82 0.60
N MET A 116 -5.38 -13.42 0.11
CA MET A 116 -5.18 -13.22 -1.33
C MET A 116 -5.49 -14.50 -2.12
N VAL A 117 -5.12 -15.67 -1.58
CA VAL A 117 -5.35 -16.97 -2.23
C VAL A 117 -6.85 -17.26 -2.34
N ASP A 118 -7.61 -17.05 -1.26
CA ASP A 118 -9.06 -17.25 -1.27
C ASP A 118 -9.75 -16.27 -2.21
N ALA A 119 -9.33 -15.00 -2.23
CA ALA A 119 -9.89 -13.99 -3.13
C ALA A 119 -9.67 -14.34 -4.61
N VAL A 120 -8.47 -14.84 -4.96
CA VAL A 120 -8.18 -15.29 -6.32
C VAL A 120 -8.97 -16.56 -6.65
N LYS A 121 -9.10 -17.49 -5.71
CA LYS A 121 -9.92 -18.70 -5.89
C LYS A 121 -11.39 -18.36 -6.11
N GLU A 122 -11.95 -17.46 -5.32
CA GLU A 122 -13.35 -17.03 -5.40
C GLU A 122 -13.64 -16.28 -6.71
N HIS A 123 -12.81 -15.31 -7.08
CA HIS A 123 -13.13 -14.40 -8.20
C HIS A 123 -12.50 -14.80 -9.53
N ALA A 124 -11.40 -15.55 -9.53
CA ALA A 124 -10.74 -16.01 -10.75
C ALA A 124 -10.85 -17.52 -10.97
N GLY A 125 -11.33 -18.30 -9.99
CA GLY A 125 -11.46 -19.75 -10.08
C GLY A 125 -10.12 -20.49 -10.08
N VAL A 126 -9.05 -19.86 -9.59
CA VAL A 126 -7.69 -20.41 -9.58
C VAL A 126 -7.26 -20.67 -8.15
N ASP A 127 -6.98 -21.93 -7.81
CA ASP A 127 -6.43 -22.27 -6.49
C ASP A 127 -4.91 -22.19 -6.50
N PHE A 128 -4.38 -21.09 -5.96
CA PHE A 128 -2.92 -20.87 -5.90
C PHE A 128 -2.20 -21.86 -4.97
N ASN A 129 -2.88 -22.56 -4.06
CA ASN A 129 -2.24 -23.58 -3.22
C ASN A 129 -1.84 -24.84 -4.01
N GLU A 130 -2.48 -25.08 -5.16
CA GLU A 130 -2.19 -26.22 -6.03
C GLU A 130 -1.07 -25.93 -7.05
N ILE A 131 -0.65 -24.66 -7.19
CA ILE A 131 0.41 -24.24 -8.09
C ILE A 131 1.76 -24.45 -7.42
N LYS A 132 2.62 -25.27 -8.02
CA LYS A 132 3.89 -25.69 -7.42
C LYS A 132 5.10 -25.10 -8.12
N THR A 133 4.93 -24.59 -9.35
CA THR A 133 6.02 -24.07 -10.16
C THR A 133 5.68 -22.71 -10.78
N ASN A 134 6.72 -21.93 -11.10
CA ASN A 134 6.55 -20.67 -11.81
C ASN A 134 5.95 -20.90 -13.20
N GLU A 135 6.33 -21.99 -13.87
CA GLU A 135 5.84 -22.37 -15.19
C GLU A 135 4.32 -22.61 -15.19
N GLU A 136 3.79 -23.29 -14.17
CA GLU A 136 2.35 -23.50 -13.98
C GLU A 136 1.61 -22.17 -13.77
N ALA A 137 2.11 -21.31 -12.87
CA ALA A 137 1.54 -19.98 -12.64
C ALA A 137 1.52 -19.13 -13.91
N GLN A 138 2.60 -19.16 -14.69
CA GLN A 138 2.71 -18.46 -15.97
C GLN A 138 1.75 -18.99 -17.02
N ALA A 139 1.51 -20.30 -17.07
CA ALA A 139 0.55 -20.91 -17.99
C ALA A 139 -0.88 -20.45 -17.67
N ILE A 140 -1.27 -20.47 -16.39
CA ILE A 140 -2.58 -20.00 -15.93
C ILE A 140 -2.76 -18.51 -16.25
N ALA A 141 -1.74 -17.69 -15.99
CA ALA A 141 -1.82 -16.26 -16.26
C ALA A 141 -1.94 -15.94 -17.76
N LYS A 142 -1.31 -16.75 -18.64
CA LYS A 142 -1.52 -16.67 -20.10
C LYS A 142 -2.93 -17.09 -20.52
N GLU A 143 -3.47 -18.16 -19.94
CA GLU A 143 -4.85 -18.62 -20.18
C GLU A 143 -5.88 -17.55 -19.78
N LYS A 144 -5.64 -16.87 -18.66
CA LYS A 144 -6.47 -15.75 -18.18
C LYS A 144 -6.20 -14.43 -18.90
N HIS A 145 -5.38 -14.44 -19.96
CA HIS A 145 -5.04 -13.26 -20.77
C HIS A 145 -4.51 -12.07 -19.97
N LEU A 146 -3.72 -12.33 -18.92
CA LEU A 146 -3.12 -11.27 -18.11
C LEU A 146 -1.97 -10.59 -18.85
N GLU A 147 -1.95 -9.25 -18.83
CA GLU A 147 -0.85 -8.47 -19.37
C GLU A 147 0.30 -8.40 -18.37
N PHE A 148 1.51 -8.76 -18.82
CA PHE A 148 2.72 -8.68 -18.01
C PHE A 148 3.51 -7.42 -18.35
N LYS A 149 3.77 -6.57 -17.34
CA LYS A 149 4.59 -5.36 -17.49
C LYS A 149 6.06 -5.66 -17.80
N LYS A 150 6.53 -6.85 -17.45
CA LYS A 150 7.87 -7.35 -17.71
C LYS A 150 7.74 -8.75 -18.30
N ASP A 151 8.76 -9.14 -19.07
CA ASP A 151 8.82 -10.49 -19.59
C ASP A 151 8.79 -11.51 -18.45
N LEU A 152 8.09 -12.62 -18.64
CA LEU A 152 7.79 -13.61 -17.59
C LEU A 152 9.04 -14.19 -16.92
N LYS A 153 10.17 -14.21 -17.65
CA LYS A 153 11.49 -14.63 -17.15
C LYS A 153 12.08 -13.67 -16.11
N HIS A 154 11.53 -12.46 -15.99
CA HIS A 154 12.00 -11.37 -15.15
C HIS A 154 10.95 -10.88 -14.16
N VAL A 155 9.78 -11.54 -14.12
CA VAL A 155 8.81 -11.38 -13.05
C VAL A 155 9.31 -12.25 -11.89
N THR A 156 9.71 -11.58 -10.82
CA THR A 156 10.04 -12.23 -9.53
C THR A 156 8.79 -12.31 -8.69
#